data_AF-A0AA37Q8J0-F1
#
_entry.id   AF-A0AA37Q8J0-F1
#
_cell.length_a   1.000
_cell.length_b   1.000
_cell.length_c   1.000
_cell.angle_alpha   90.00
_cell.angle_beta   90.00
_cell.angle_gamma   90.00
#
_symmetry.space_group_name_H-M   'P 1'
#
loop_
_entity.id
_entity.type
_entity.pdbx_description
1 polymer ?
#
loop_
_entity_poly.entity_id
_entity_poly.type
_entity_poly.pdbx_seq_one_letter_code
_entity_poly.pdbx_strand_id
1 'polypeptide(L)'
;MPEARASPSVRARLVVALLMGVWAVLLMLGFGAVTHRATDFDVVWHGARLFLDGQDPWLLIGPGRRVAWPSPLYYPAPALLALAPLAALPLDVARALFVGGAAALLAWAVTREAWWRLLVFVSVPFYHAAVSGQWSVLVAAAFFLWPLGLLAVLKPTVGLATVAASLSFRAYLVAAVAGVVLLAASFALAPDWLTAWRAATAQAPHMSAPVAHWRVGGPLVLLALLRWRRPEARWLVALACVPQSTVPYEAVYHMVMPASRVAALAMTVLSYAAGYAHYRIVQVATSTQQLQYLAGDALVLFYYLPTLVLVLRRPNEGSVPRWPSRLRRARDAAPIA
;
A
#
# COMPACT_ATOMS: atom_id res chain seq x y z
N MET A 1 -15.20 32.96 13.27
CA MET A 1 -15.77 32.05 12.25
C MET A 1 -14.62 31.43 11.48
N PRO A 2 -14.51 30.10 11.35
CA PRO A 2 -13.47 29.50 10.53
C PRO A 2 -13.80 29.80 9.06
N GLU A 3 -12.91 30.48 8.35
CA GLU A 3 -13.02 30.67 6.90
C GLU A 3 -13.27 29.32 6.21
N ALA A 4 -14.36 29.25 5.44
CA ALA A 4 -14.62 28.13 4.57
C ALA A 4 -13.53 28.09 3.49
N ARG A 5 -12.42 27.39 3.77
CA ARG A 5 -11.34 27.20 2.80
C ARG A 5 -11.94 26.59 1.54
N ALA A 6 -11.87 27.34 0.44
CA ALA A 6 -12.34 26.89 -0.85
C ALA A 6 -11.75 25.50 -1.16
N SER A 7 -12.61 24.56 -1.54
CA SER A 7 -12.17 23.23 -1.92
C SER A 7 -11.19 23.34 -3.10
N PRO A 8 -10.07 22.59 -3.10
CA PRO A 8 -9.06 22.70 -4.15
C PRO A 8 -9.65 22.48 -5.54
N SER A 9 -9.27 23.31 -6.51
CA SER A 9 -9.75 23.15 -7.89
C SER A 9 -9.27 21.83 -8.51
N VAL A 10 -10.10 21.24 -9.37
CA VAL A 10 -9.79 19.99 -10.10
C VAL A 10 -8.48 20.14 -10.87
N ARG A 11 -8.27 21.28 -11.54
CA ARG A 11 -7.06 21.58 -12.30
C ARG A 11 -5.81 21.60 -11.40
N ALA A 12 -5.86 22.30 -10.27
CA ALA A 12 -4.73 22.35 -9.34
C ALA A 12 -4.37 20.96 -8.80
N ARG A 13 -5.39 20.16 -8.45
CA ARG A 13 -5.18 18.79 -7.98
C ARG A 13 -4.58 17.89 -9.05
N LEU A 14 -4.98 18.04 -10.31
CA LEU A 14 -4.45 17.26 -11.42
C LEU A 14 -2.98 17.62 -11.67
N VAL A 15 -2.65 18.91 -11.69
CA VAL A 15 -1.27 19.38 -11.83
C VAL A 15 -0.40 18.81 -10.70
N VAL A 16 -0.84 18.92 -9.45
CA VAL A 16 -0.09 18.37 -8.32
C VAL A 16 0.03 16.85 -8.40
N ALA A 17 -1.01 16.14 -8.83
CA ALA A 17 -0.94 14.70 -9.04
C ALA A 17 0.15 14.31 -10.05
N LEU A 18 0.19 14.99 -11.20
CA LEU A 18 1.22 14.76 -12.21
C LEU A 18 2.62 15.10 -11.69
N LEU A 19 2.78 16.22 -10.98
CA LEU A 19 4.06 16.62 -10.37
C LEU A 19 4.54 15.58 -9.34
N MET A 20 3.66 15.06 -8.50
CA MET A 20 4.01 14.00 -7.53
C MET A 20 4.33 12.68 -8.22
N GLY A 21 3.68 12.37 -9.35
CA GLY A 21 4.03 11.24 -10.21
C GLY A 21 5.45 11.38 -10.78
N VAL A 22 5.77 12.53 -11.38
CA VAL A 22 7.11 12.84 -11.89
C VAL A 22 8.15 12.78 -10.77
N TRP A 23 7.86 13.37 -9.60
CA TRP A 23 8.74 13.32 -8.44
C TRP A 23 9.09 11.89 -8.01
N ALA A 24 8.09 11.00 -7.95
CA ALA A 24 8.32 9.60 -7.59
C ALA A 24 9.22 8.87 -8.61
N VAL A 25 9.03 9.16 -9.91
CA VAL A 25 9.91 8.64 -10.98
C VAL A 25 11.33 9.17 -10.83
N LEU A 26 11.51 10.46 -10.55
CA LEU A 26 12.84 11.04 -10.34
C LEU A 26 13.57 10.42 -9.14
N LEU A 27 12.85 10.18 -8.03
CA LEU A 27 13.41 9.46 -6.87
C LEU A 27 13.88 8.06 -7.26
N MET A 28 13.04 7.32 -7.97
CA MET A 28 13.34 5.96 -8.44
C MET A 28 14.55 5.94 -9.38
N LEU A 29 14.59 6.84 -10.38
CA LEU A 29 15.71 6.94 -11.32
C LEU A 29 17.01 7.34 -10.62
N GLY A 30 16.96 8.32 -9.71
CA GLY A 30 18.12 8.77 -8.94
C GLY A 30 18.69 7.66 -8.06
N PHE A 31 17.83 6.90 -7.38
CA PHE A 31 18.26 5.76 -6.58
C PHE A 31 18.82 4.61 -7.45
N GLY A 32 18.17 4.33 -8.58
CA GLY A 32 18.61 3.30 -9.53
C GLY A 32 19.99 3.62 -10.13
N ALA A 33 20.26 4.89 -10.44
CA ALA A 33 21.54 5.34 -10.98
C ALA A 33 22.72 5.15 -10.00
N VAL A 34 22.46 5.12 -8.69
CA VAL A 34 23.49 4.94 -7.66
C VAL A 34 23.65 3.47 -7.26
N THR A 35 22.55 2.72 -7.21
CA THR A 35 22.56 1.39 -6.58
C THR A 35 22.53 0.23 -7.58
N HIS A 36 22.08 0.46 -8.82
CA HIS A 36 21.80 -0.58 -9.81
C HIS A 36 20.95 -1.74 -9.26
N ARG A 37 20.16 -1.49 -8.21
CA ARG A 37 19.34 -2.52 -7.58
C ARG A 37 18.05 -2.68 -8.34
N ALA A 38 17.72 -3.94 -8.62
CA ALA A 38 16.41 -4.29 -9.12
C ALA A 38 15.33 -4.01 -8.06
N THR A 39 14.13 -3.70 -8.52
CA THR A 39 13.01 -3.30 -7.67
C THR A 39 11.99 -4.43 -7.50
N ASP A 40 11.13 -4.35 -6.49
CA ASP A 40 10.07 -5.34 -6.28
C ASP A 40 9.03 -5.33 -7.42
N PHE A 41 8.98 -4.25 -8.21
CA PHE A 41 8.22 -4.24 -9.45
C PHE A 41 8.82 -5.16 -10.51
N ASP A 42 10.16 -5.24 -10.59
CA ASP A 42 10.87 -5.97 -11.65
C ASP A 42 10.57 -7.47 -11.58
N VAL A 43 10.50 -8.03 -10.38
CA VAL A 43 10.17 -9.45 -10.19
C VAL A 43 8.75 -9.78 -10.67
N VAL A 44 7.79 -8.86 -10.47
CA VAL A 44 6.42 -9.01 -10.96
C VAL A 44 6.36 -8.82 -12.48
N TRP A 45 7.14 -7.89 -13.03
CA TRP A 45 7.25 -7.68 -14.47
C TRP A 45 7.80 -8.92 -15.19
N HIS A 46 8.89 -9.51 -14.67
CA HIS A 46 9.44 -10.76 -15.19
C HIS A 46 8.45 -11.92 -15.03
N GLY A 47 7.80 -12.02 -13.87
CA GLY A 47 6.77 -13.03 -13.61
C GLY A 47 5.61 -12.94 -14.60
N ALA A 48 5.12 -11.73 -14.88
CA ALA A 48 4.04 -11.51 -15.83
C ALA A 48 4.42 -11.94 -17.25
N ARG A 49 5.64 -11.67 -17.71
CA ARG A 49 6.09 -12.12 -19.04
C ARG A 49 6.19 -13.63 -19.14
N LEU A 50 6.85 -14.27 -18.16
CA LEU A 50 6.93 -15.73 -18.12
C LEU A 50 5.55 -16.38 -18.07
N PHE A 51 4.64 -15.81 -17.28
CA PHE A 51 3.26 -16.27 -17.17
C PHE A 51 2.49 -16.16 -18.50
N LEU A 52 2.64 -15.05 -19.23
CA LEU A 52 2.04 -14.86 -20.56
C LEU A 52 2.66 -15.78 -21.63
N ASP A 53 3.94 -16.15 -21.47
CA ASP A 53 4.63 -17.11 -22.32
C ASP A 53 4.28 -18.58 -21.98
N GLY A 54 3.30 -18.81 -21.10
CA GLY A 54 2.87 -20.14 -20.68
C GLY A 54 3.88 -20.89 -19.79
N GLN A 55 4.86 -20.18 -19.21
CA GLN A 55 5.86 -20.75 -18.31
C GLN A 55 5.44 -20.55 -16.85
N ASP A 56 5.89 -21.43 -15.96
CA ASP A 56 5.66 -21.30 -14.52
C ASP A 56 6.67 -20.31 -13.89
N PRO A 57 6.25 -19.09 -13.51
CA PRO A 57 7.16 -18.10 -12.95
C PRO A 57 7.64 -18.46 -11.54
N TRP A 58 6.90 -19.28 -10.77
CA TRP A 58 7.31 -19.70 -9.42
C TRP A 58 8.46 -20.72 -9.44
N LEU A 59 8.62 -21.45 -10.53
CA LEU A 59 9.76 -22.35 -10.74
C LEU A 59 10.98 -21.65 -11.35
N LEU A 60 10.77 -20.54 -12.07
CA LEU A 60 11.79 -19.87 -12.87
C LEU A 60 12.38 -18.62 -12.22
N ILE A 61 11.70 -18.03 -11.23
CA ILE A 61 12.15 -16.84 -10.51
C ILE A 61 12.59 -17.25 -9.10
N GLY A 62 13.84 -16.93 -8.76
CA GLY A 62 14.37 -17.12 -7.40
C GLY A 62 15.87 -17.37 -7.35
N PRO A 63 16.40 -17.72 -6.16
CA PRO A 63 17.83 -17.96 -5.98
C PRO A 63 18.30 -19.13 -6.86
N GLY A 64 19.31 -18.88 -7.69
CA GLY A 64 19.85 -19.90 -8.61
C GLY A 64 18.90 -20.33 -9.72
N ARG A 65 17.81 -19.60 -9.98
CA ARG A 65 16.85 -19.88 -11.06
C ARG A 65 17.17 -19.04 -12.31
N ARG A 66 16.43 -19.31 -13.39
CA ARG A 66 16.59 -18.64 -14.70
C ARG A 66 16.55 -17.12 -14.57
N VAL A 67 15.57 -16.60 -13.83
CA VAL A 67 15.52 -15.20 -13.44
C VAL A 67 16.06 -15.11 -12.02
N ALA A 68 17.32 -14.70 -11.91
CA ALA A 68 17.99 -14.60 -10.63
C ALA A 68 17.33 -13.52 -9.76
N TRP A 69 16.75 -13.95 -8.63
CA TRP A 69 16.18 -13.07 -7.62
C TRP A 69 16.61 -13.55 -6.23
N PRO A 70 16.82 -12.67 -5.23
CA PRO A 70 17.19 -13.09 -3.87
C PRO A 70 16.12 -13.93 -3.14
N SER A 71 14.93 -14.08 -3.71
CA SER A 71 13.80 -14.79 -3.09
C SER A 71 12.90 -15.42 -4.14
N PRO A 72 12.06 -16.42 -3.79
CA PRO A 72 10.98 -16.87 -4.66
C PRO A 72 10.01 -15.75 -5.04
N LEU A 73 9.22 -15.97 -6.09
CA LEU A 73 8.12 -15.08 -6.45
C LEU A 73 6.97 -15.20 -5.42
N TYR A 74 6.75 -14.16 -4.62
CA TYR A 74 5.67 -14.14 -3.63
C TYR A 74 4.34 -13.58 -4.14
N TYR A 75 4.30 -13.09 -5.38
CA TYR A 75 3.10 -12.53 -5.98
C TYR A 75 2.23 -13.65 -6.58
N PRO A 76 0.90 -13.60 -6.37
CA PRO A 76 -0.02 -14.59 -6.93
C PRO A 76 -0.31 -14.30 -8.41
N ALA A 77 -0.85 -15.28 -9.14
CA ALA A 77 -1.18 -15.15 -10.57
C ALA A 77 -2.05 -13.91 -10.91
N PRO A 78 -3.07 -13.53 -10.11
CA PRO A 78 -3.84 -12.31 -10.38
C PRO A 78 -3.00 -11.04 -10.47
N ALA A 79 -1.94 -10.91 -9.65
CA ALA A 79 -1.03 -9.76 -9.73
C ALA A 79 -0.26 -9.74 -11.05
N LEU A 80 0.20 -10.89 -11.52
CA LEU A 80 0.90 -11.02 -12.79
C LEU A 80 -0.01 -10.60 -13.95
N LEU A 81 -1.27 -11.05 -13.93
CA LEU A 81 -2.26 -10.69 -14.95
C LEU A 81 -2.64 -9.22 -14.92
N ALA A 82 -2.84 -8.64 -13.74
CA ALA A 82 -3.11 -7.22 -13.64
C ALA A 82 -1.93 -6.36 -14.13
N LEU A 83 -0.71 -6.88 -14.03
CA LEU A 83 0.50 -6.21 -14.53
C LEU A 83 0.82 -6.52 -16.00
N ALA A 84 0.16 -7.50 -16.62
CA ALA A 84 0.39 -7.91 -18.00
C ALA A 84 0.43 -6.73 -19.01
N PRO A 85 -0.46 -5.71 -18.93
CA PRO A 85 -0.38 -4.57 -19.85
C PRO A 85 0.91 -3.76 -19.73
N LEU A 86 1.45 -3.64 -18.52
CA LEU A 86 2.74 -2.97 -18.29
C LEU A 86 3.92 -3.89 -18.63
N ALA A 87 3.75 -5.21 -18.51
CA ALA A 87 4.78 -6.20 -18.86
C ALA A 87 5.13 -6.23 -20.35
N ALA A 88 4.21 -5.78 -21.21
CA ALA A 88 4.42 -5.60 -22.64
C ALA A 88 5.38 -4.44 -22.99
N LEU A 89 5.57 -3.50 -22.08
CA LEU A 89 6.45 -2.34 -22.26
C LEU A 89 7.89 -2.68 -21.84
N PRO A 90 8.91 -1.93 -22.33
CA PRO A 90 10.26 -1.99 -21.79
C PRO A 90 10.25 -1.77 -20.26
N LEU A 91 11.09 -2.50 -19.54
CA LEU A 91 11.07 -2.54 -18.07
C LEU A 91 11.12 -1.13 -17.44
N ASP A 92 12.01 -0.26 -17.91
CA ASP A 92 12.14 1.09 -17.33
C ASP A 92 10.90 1.96 -17.55
N VAL A 93 10.25 1.83 -18.71
CA VAL A 93 8.98 2.53 -19.01
C VAL A 93 7.87 1.98 -18.12
N ALA A 94 7.76 0.66 -18.02
CA ALA A 94 6.78 0.00 -17.17
C ALA A 94 6.93 0.41 -15.69
N ARG A 95 8.18 0.45 -15.20
CA ARG A 95 8.53 0.84 -13.83
C ARG A 95 8.17 2.31 -13.56
N ALA A 96 8.53 3.21 -14.48
CA ALA A 96 8.19 4.63 -14.37
C ALA A 96 6.67 4.87 -14.37
N LEU A 97 5.92 4.19 -15.24
CA LEU A 97 4.47 4.29 -15.29
C LEU A 97 3.81 3.75 -14.01
N PHE A 98 4.31 2.63 -13.47
CA PHE A 98 3.78 2.06 -12.23
C PHE A 98 4.03 2.97 -11.04
N VAL A 99 5.28 3.39 -10.81
CA VAL A 99 5.67 4.23 -9.67
C VAL A 99 5.03 5.62 -9.77
N GLY A 100 5.16 6.27 -10.94
CA GLY A 100 4.59 7.58 -11.20
C GLY A 100 3.06 7.58 -11.16
N GLY A 101 2.43 6.57 -11.76
CA GLY A 101 0.98 6.39 -11.72
C GLY A 101 0.45 6.17 -10.30
N ALA A 102 1.11 5.33 -9.51
CA ALA A 102 0.75 5.10 -8.11
C ALA A 102 0.83 6.38 -7.27
N ALA A 103 1.93 7.13 -7.40
CA ALA A 103 2.13 8.39 -6.72
C ALA A 103 1.12 9.47 -7.15
N ALA A 104 0.83 9.57 -8.46
CA ALA A 104 -0.16 10.49 -8.99
C ALA A 104 -1.58 10.17 -8.48
N LEU A 105 -1.96 8.89 -8.45
CA LEU A 105 -3.25 8.45 -7.90
C LEU A 105 -3.35 8.78 -6.41
N LEU A 106 -2.30 8.53 -5.63
CA LEU A 106 -2.27 8.89 -4.21
C LEU A 106 -2.39 10.40 -4.02
N ALA A 107 -1.64 11.20 -4.77
CA ALA A 107 -1.68 12.67 -4.69
C ALA A 107 -3.07 13.20 -5.06
N TRP A 108 -3.66 12.69 -6.14
CA TRP A 108 -5.02 13.00 -6.55
C TRP A 108 -6.04 12.69 -5.44
N ALA A 109 -5.91 11.52 -4.82
CA ALA A 109 -6.76 11.07 -3.72
C ALA A 109 -6.65 11.99 -2.50
N VAL A 110 -5.45 12.20 -1.97
CA VAL A 110 -5.24 12.92 -0.70
C VAL A 110 -5.51 14.42 -0.82
N THR A 111 -5.23 15.03 -1.97
CA THR A 111 -5.50 16.45 -2.22
C THR A 111 -6.99 16.76 -2.34
N ARG A 112 -7.84 15.75 -2.53
CA ARG A 112 -9.30 15.91 -2.43
C ARG A 112 -9.74 16.31 -1.03
N GLU A 113 -9.05 15.76 -0.02
CA GLU A 113 -9.37 15.94 1.39
C GLU A 113 -8.65 17.18 1.94
N ALA A 114 -7.33 17.30 1.72
CA ALA A 114 -6.56 18.49 2.09
C ALA A 114 -5.15 18.53 1.48
N TRP A 115 -4.64 19.74 1.24
CA TRP A 115 -3.27 19.95 0.75
C TRP A 115 -2.18 19.46 1.70
N TRP A 116 -2.36 19.59 3.01
CA TRP A 116 -1.36 19.16 4.00
C TRP A 116 -1.12 17.64 3.98
N ARG A 117 -2.01 16.84 3.38
CA ARG A 117 -1.81 15.40 3.24
C ARG A 117 -0.69 15.05 2.26
N LEU A 118 -0.24 16.01 1.44
CA LEU A 118 0.96 15.86 0.61
C LEU A 118 2.24 15.61 1.43
N LEU A 119 2.21 15.81 2.75
CA LEU A 119 3.31 15.43 3.64
C LEU A 119 3.68 13.93 3.54
N VAL A 120 2.77 13.07 3.07
CA VAL A 120 3.12 11.67 2.76
C VAL A 120 4.27 11.57 1.76
N PHE A 121 4.37 12.47 0.77
CA PHE A 121 5.37 12.42 -0.31
C PHE A 121 6.79 12.80 0.15
N VAL A 122 6.93 13.39 1.34
CA VAL A 122 8.22 13.70 1.97
C VAL A 122 8.53 12.79 3.16
N SER A 123 7.77 11.71 3.33
CA SER A 123 7.99 10.73 4.39
C SER A 123 8.97 9.64 3.96
N VAL A 124 9.68 9.05 4.93
CA VAL A 124 10.60 7.92 4.68
C VAL A 124 9.88 6.71 4.04
N PRO A 125 8.68 6.29 4.49
CA PRO A 125 7.94 5.20 3.86
C PRO A 125 7.67 5.43 2.38
N PHE A 126 7.28 6.66 2.01
CA PHE A 126 7.00 6.97 0.61
C PHE A 126 8.27 6.93 -0.24
N TYR A 127 9.37 7.50 0.26
CA TYR A 127 10.66 7.41 -0.41
C TYR A 127 11.04 5.95 -0.67
N HIS A 128 11.02 5.11 0.37
CA HIS A 128 11.33 3.68 0.24
C HIS A 128 10.38 2.97 -0.74
N ALA A 129 9.09 3.30 -0.71
CA ALA A 129 8.11 2.68 -1.59
C ALA A 129 8.34 3.06 -3.07
N ALA A 130 8.63 4.34 -3.34
CA ALA A 130 8.89 4.83 -4.68
C ALA A 130 10.15 4.20 -5.28
N VAL A 131 11.27 4.20 -4.54
CA VAL A 131 12.54 3.65 -5.04
C VAL A 131 12.53 2.13 -5.16
N SER A 132 11.66 1.45 -4.40
CA SER A 132 11.54 -0.02 -4.42
C SER A 132 10.44 -0.53 -5.36
N GLY A 133 9.74 0.35 -6.09
CA GLY A 133 8.65 -0.07 -6.98
C GLY A 133 7.48 -0.74 -6.26
N GLN A 134 7.14 -0.28 -5.04
CA GLN A 134 6.23 -0.99 -4.15
C GLN A 134 4.74 -0.68 -4.39
N TRP A 135 3.92 -1.70 -4.16
CA TRP A 135 2.45 -1.63 -4.23
C TRP A 135 1.81 -0.81 -3.10
N SER A 136 2.57 -0.51 -2.04
CA SER A 136 2.06 0.16 -0.85
C SER A 136 1.50 1.57 -1.13
N VAL A 137 2.02 2.26 -2.15
CA VAL A 137 1.48 3.56 -2.57
C VAL A 137 0.07 3.42 -3.16
N LEU A 138 -0.17 2.40 -3.98
CA LEU A 138 -1.50 2.09 -4.54
C LEU A 138 -2.48 1.65 -3.45
N VAL A 139 -2.02 0.79 -2.54
CA VAL A 139 -2.82 0.32 -1.40
C VAL A 139 -3.18 1.49 -0.47
N ALA A 140 -2.27 2.47 -0.28
CA ALA A 140 -2.58 3.69 0.44
C ALA A 140 -3.61 4.57 -0.29
N ALA A 141 -3.53 4.67 -1.63
CA ALA A 141 -4.52 5.37 -2.43
C ALA A 141 -5.90 4.69 -2.38
N ALA A 142 -5.94 3.36 -2.26
CA ALA A 142 -7.17 2.57 -2.21
C ALA A 142 -8.05 2.87 -0.99
N PHE A 143 -7.45 3.38 0.08
CA PHE A 143 -8.23 3.91 1.22
C PHE A 143 -9.22 5.01 0.81
N PHE A 144 -8.89 5.80 -0.22
CA PHE A 144 -9.71 6.89 -0.72
C PHE A 144 -10.45 6.56 -2.02
N LEU A 145 -9.92 5.62 -2.81
CA LEU A 145 -10.39 5.30 -4.16
C LEU A 145 -10.97 3.89 -4.21
N TRP A 146 -12.30 3.79 -4.19
CA TRP A 146 -13.00 2.50 -4.26
C TRP A 146 -12.64 1.60 -5.47
N PRO A 147 -12.28 2.11 -6.67
CA PRO A 147 -11.92 1.23 -7.78
C PRO A 147 -10.68 0.39 -7.48
N LEU A 148 -9.80 0.89 -6.62
CA LEU A 148 -8.60 0.17 -6.19
C LEU A 148 -8.90 -0.96 -5.19
N GLY A 149 -10.18 -1.24 -4.90
CA GLY A 149 -10.59 -2.44 -4.16
C GLY A 149 -10.13 -3.74 -4.84
N LEU A 150 -9.84 -3.72 -6.14
CA LEU A 150 -9.21 -4.85 -6.86
C LEU A 150 -7.85 -5.27 -6.27
N LEU A 151 -7.14 -4.37 -5.57
CA LEU A 151 -5.86 -4.69 -4.91
C LEU A 151 -6.01 -5.79 -3.86
N ALA A 152 -7.21 -6.01 -3.34
CA ALA A 152 -7.56 -7.12 -2.46
C ALA A 152 -7.16 -8.48 -3.02
N VAL A 153 -7.16 -8.63 -4.36
CA VAL A 153 -6.82 -9.88 -5.03
C VAL A 153 -5.39 -9.86 -5.58
N LEU A 154 -4.87 -8.68 -5.93
CA LEU A 154 -3.51 -8.55 -6.49
C LEU A 154 -2.43 -8.76 -5.41
N LYS A 155 -2.63 -8.19 -4.23
CA LYS A 155 -1.69 -8.32 -3.10
C LYS A 155 -2.48 -8.68 -1.85
N PRO A 156 -2.95 -9.94 -1.70
CA PRO A 156 -3.97 -10.29 -0.73
C PRO A 156 -3.58 -9.99 0.73
N THR A 157 -2.29 -10.07 1.06
CA THR A 157 -1.76 -9.73 2.39
C THR A 157 -2.22 -8.35 2.85
N VAL A 158 -1.82 -7.28 2.14
CA VAL A 158 -2.17 -5.89 2.52
C VAL A 158 -3.41 -5.36 1.80
N GLY A 159 -3.75 -5.93 0.66
CA GLY A 159 -4.91 -5.56 -0.15
C GLY A 159 -6.23 -5.88 0.54
N LEU A 160 -6.37 -7.06 1.17
CA LEU A 160 -7.59 -7.40 1.92
C LEU A 160 -7.83 -6.45 3.09
N ALA A 161 -6.77 -5.89 3.68
CA ALA A 161 -6.90 -4.89 4.73
C ALA A 161 -7.61 -3.61 4.25
N THR A 162 -7.45 -3.22 2.97
CA THR A 162 -8.16 -2.06 2.40
C THR A 162 -9.67 -2.27 2.33
N VAL A 163 -10.10 -3.53 2.14
CA VAL A 163 -11.52 -3.88 2.13
C VAL A 163 -12.11 -3.74 3.54
N ALA A 164 -11.37 -4.12 4.59
CA ALA A 164 -11.79 -3.93 5.99
C ALA A 164 -11.97 -2.45 6.35
N ALA A 165 -11.23 -1.54 5.70
CA ALA A 165 -11.40 -0.10 5.88
C ALA A 165 -12.78 0.40 5.41
N SER A 166 -13.30 -0.17 4.33
CA SER A 166 -14.50 0.28 3.64
C SER A 166 -15.76 -0.43 4.19
N LEU A 167 -16.86 0.29 4.40
CA LEU A 167 -18.20 -0.32 4.49
C LEU A 167 -19.01 -0.03 3.20
N SER A 168 -18.32 0.30 2.10
CA SER A 168 -18.98 0.64 0.84
C SER A 168 -19.28 -0.62 0.05
N PHE A 169 -20.57 -0.94 -0.11
CA PHE A 169 -21.03 -2.04 -0.97
C PHE A 169 -20.40 -2.02 -2.37
N ARG A 170 -20.19 -0.83 -2.97
CA ARG A 170 -19.56 -0.70 -4.29
C ARG A 170 -18.10 -1.14 -4.30
N ALA A 171 -17.35 -0.82 -3.24
CA ALA A 171 -15.97 -1.26 -3.11
C ALA A 171 -15.90 -2.79 -2.99
N TYR A 172 -16.81 -3.39 -2.21
CA TYR A 172 -16.95 -4.84 -2.11
C TYR A 172 -17.31 -5.48 -3.46
N LEU A 173 -18.30 -4.93 -4.16
CA LEU A 173 -18.73 -5.45 -5.46
C LEU A 173 -17.59 -5.43 -6.48
N VAL A 174 -16.83 -4.34 -6.53
CA VAL A 174 -15.72 -4.21 -7.48
C VAL A 174 -14.58 -5.13 -7.12
N ALA A 175 -14.23 -5.24 -5.83
CA ALA A 175 -13.26 -6.22 -5.36
C ALA A 175 -13.70 -7.66 -5.68
N ALA A 176 -14.98 -7.98 -5.49
CA ALA A 176 -15.54 -9.29 -5.77
C ALA A 176 -15.54 -9.61 -7.28
N VAL A 177 -16.06 -8.72 -8.12
CA VAL A 177 -16.12 -8.94 -9.58
C VAL A 177 -14.73 -8.99 -10.19
N ALA A 178 -13.88 -8.00 -9.90
CA ALA A 178 -12.50 -8.01 -10.39
C ALA A 178 -11.74 -9.23 -9.87
N GLY A 179 -12.00 -9.62 -8.62
CA GLY A 179 -11.42 -10.81 -8.01
C GLY A 179 -11.82 -12.09 -8.72
N VAL A 180 -13.11 -12.30 -8.95
CA VAL A 180 -13.62 -13.48 -9.66
C VAL A 180 -13.06 -13.55 -11.07
N VAL A 181 -13.05 -12.44 -11.81
CA VAL A 181 -12.53 -12.40 -13.18
C VAL A 181 -11.04 -12.73 -13.22
N LEU A 182 -10.23 -12.09 -12.37
CA LEU A 182 -8.79 -12.32 -12.35
C LEU A 182 -8.42 -13.71 -11.82
N LEU A 183 -9.15 -14.23 -10.83
CA LEU A 183 -8.95 -15.59 -10.34
C LEU A 183 -9.31 -16.62 -11.41
N ALA A 184 -10.46 -16.46 -12.08
CA ALA A 184 -10.87 -17.35 -13.16
C ALA A 184 -9.84 -17.34 -14.30
N ALA A 185 -9.39 -16.16 -14.74
CA ALA A 185 -8.35 -16.03 -15.75
C ALA A 185 -7.01 -16.65 -15.28
N SER A 186 -6.66 -16.50 -14.00
CA SER A 186 -5.45 -17.11 -13.42
C SER A 186 -5.49 -18.63 -13.46
N PHE A 187 -6.61 -19.24 -13.08
CA PHE A 187 -6.79 -20.69 -13.13
C PHE A 187 -6.89 -21.22 -14.57
N ALA A 188 -7.46 -20.44 -15.50
CA ALA A 188 -7.49 -20.82 -16.91
C ALA A 188 -6.10 -20.86 -17.54
N LEU A 189 -5.20 -19.94 -17.16
CA LEU A 189 -3.86 -19.84 -17.73
C LEU A 189 -2.83 -20.74 -17.04
N ALA A 190 -2.97 -20.97 -15.74
CA ALA A 190 -2.04 -21.79 -14.97
C ALA A 190 -2.76 -22.53 -13.84
N PRO A 191 -3.45 -23.65 -14.09
CA PRO A 191 -4.30 -24.32 -13.11
C PRO A 191 -3.65 -24.60 -11.74
N ASP A 192 -2.34 -24.87 -11.73
CA ASP A 192 -1.57 -25.23 -10.53
C ASP A 192 -0.93 -24.03 -9.81
N TRP A 193 -1.16 -22.79 -10.28
CA TRP A 193 -0.52 -21.58 -9.76
C TRP A 193 -0.68 -21.42 -8.25
N LEU A 194 -1.85 -21.79 -7.70
CA LEU A 194 -2.15 -21.64 -6.29
C LEU A 194 -1.24 -22.53 -5.42
N THR A 195 -0.97 -23.75 -5.88
CA THR A 195 -0.09 -24.69 -5.18
C THR A 195 1.35 -24.18 -5.21
N ALA A 196 1.83 -23.74 -6.37
CA ALA A 196 3.17 -23.18 -6.54
C ALA A 196 3.37 -21.91 -5.70
N TRP A 197 2.41 -20.99 -5.74
CA TRP A 197 2.43 -19.76 -4.95
C TRP A 197 2.39 -20.03 -3.43
N ARG A 198 1.58 -21.00 -2.97
CA ARG A 198 1.56 -21.40 -1.55
C ARG A 198 2.90 -21.98 -1.10
N ALA A 199 3.54 -22.79 -1.94
CA ALA A 199 4.87 -23.34 -1.64
C ALA A 199 5.93 -22.23 -1.55
N ALA A 200 5.88 -21.24 -2.46
CA ALA A 200 6.78 -20.09 -2.43
C ALA A 200 6.56 -19.20 -1.19
N THR A 201 5.30 -18.88 -0.85
CA THR A 201 4.96 -18.01 0.28
C THR A 201 5.19 -18.64 1.65
N ALA A 202 5.08 -19.98 1.77
CA ALA A 202 5.45 -20.70 2.98
C ALA A 202 6.94 -20.52 3.35
N GLN A 203 7.78 -20.13 2.39
CA GLN A 203 9.21 -19.88 2.58
C GLN A 203 9.56 -18.40 2.73
N ALA A 204 8.61 -17.53 3.11
CA ALA A 204 8.83 -16.08 3.25
C ALA A 204 9.18 -15.67 4.70
N PRO A 205 10.43 -15.79 5.17
CA PRO A 205 10.79 -15.47 6.57
C PRO A 205 10.62 -13.98 6.91
N HIS A 206 10.62 -13.11 5.90
CA HIS A 206 10.55 -11.65 6.03
C HIS A 206 9.14 -11.09 6.24
N MET A 207 8.11 -11.94 6.20
CA MET A 207 6.74 -11.52 6.40
C MET A 207 6.29 -11.87 7.82
N SER A 208 5.94 -10.87 8.61
CA SER A 208 5.37 -11.05 9.94
C SER A 208 4.15 -10.16 10.13
N ALA A 209 3.19 -10.62 10.93
CA ALA A 209 2.04 -9.81 11.31
C ALA A 209 2.47 -8.85 12.43
N PRO A 210 2.22 -7.53 12.33
CA PRO A 210 2.55 -6.57 13.38
C PRO A 210 2.02 -6.93 14.79
N VAL A 211 0.86 -7.59 14.89
CA VAL A 211 0.33 -8.06 16.19
C VAL A 211 1.20 -9.13 16.85
N ALA A 212 2.04 -9.85 16.10
CA ALA A 212 2.95 -10.87 16.62
C ALA A 212 4.23 -10.29 17.26
N HIS A 213 4.44 -8.97 17.18
CA HIS A 213 5.59 -8.30 17.80
C HIS A 213 5.31 -7.94 19.27
N TRP A 214 5.16 -8.97 20.11
CA TRP A 214 4.78 -8.82 21.54
C TRP A 214 5.73 -7.94 22.35
N ARG A 215 7.05 -8.01 22.09
CA ARG A 215 8.08 -7.30 22.85
C ARG A 215 7.90 -5.79 22.87
N VAL A 216 7.27 -5.25 21.83
CA VAL A 216 7.05 -3.82 21.65
C VAL A 216 5.57 -3.44 21.69
N GLY A 217 4.70 -4.35 22.16
CA GLY A 217 3.27 -4.06 22.31
C GLY A 217 2.44 -4.21 21.04
N GLY A 218 2.86 -5.06 20.08
CA GLY A 218 2.08 -5.37 18.86
C GLY A 218 0.58 -5.64 19.11
N PRO A 219 0.18 -6.48 20.08
CA PRO A 219 -1.24 -6.73 20.36
C PRO A 219 -2.03 -5.51 20.81
N LEU A 220 -1.38 -4.46 21.33
CA LEU A 220 -2.08 -3.23 21.74
C LEU A 220 -2.76 -2.53 20.56
N VAL A 221 -2.30 -2.78 19.33
CA VAL A 221 -2.94 -2.26 18.11
C VAL A 221 -4.40 -2.70 18.00
N LEU A 222 -4.76 -3.87 18.56
CA LEU A 222 -6.14 -4.36 18.58
C LEU A 222 -7.08 -3.46 19.39
N LEU A 223 -6.56 -2.61 20.28
CA LEU A 223 -7.34 -1.59 20.98
C LEU A 223 -8.00 -0.59 20.02
N ALA A 224 -7.53 -0.47 18.77
CA ALA A 224 -8.20 0.31 17.75
C ALA A 224 -9.66 -0.15 17.51
N LEU A 225 -10.02 -1.40 17.82
CA LEU A 225 -11.40 -1.89 17.78
C LEU A 225 -12.35 -1.14 18.74
N LEU A 226 -11.83 -0.48 19.78
CA LEU A 226 -12.62 0.47 20.60
C LEU A 226 -13.17 1.65 19.77
N ARG A 227 -12.61 1.87 18.57
CA ARG A 227 -13.02 2.85 17.58
C ARG A 227 -13.49 2.20 16.27
N TRP A 228 -14.02 0.97 16.30
CA TRP A 228 -14.38 0.17 15.11
C TRP A 228 -15.31 0.85 14.09
N ARG A 229 -16.09 1.86 14.48
CA ARG A 229 -16.93 2.62 13.54
C ARG A 229 -16.09 3.45 12.56
N ARG A 230 -14.83 3.75 12.90
CA ARG A 230 -13.89 4.45 12.03
C ARG A 230 -13.29 3.53 10.96
N PRO A 231 -13.24 3.96 9.68
CA PRO A 231 -12.55 3.21 8.63
C PRO A 231 -11.04 3.04 8.94
N GLU A 232 -10.40 4.05 9.51
CA GLU A 232 -8.97 3.99 9.87
C GLU A 232 -8.70 2.93 10.94
N ALA A 233 -9.62 2.77 11.90
CA ALA A 233 -9.48 1.79 12.97
C ALA A 233 -9.53 0.36 12.44
N ARG A 234 -10.53 0.06 11.58
CA ARG A 234 -10.65 -1.26 10.94
C ARG A 234 -9.46 -1.56 10.03
N TRP A 235 -9.01 -0.56 9.27
CA TRP A 235 -7.85 -0.72 8.40
C TRP A 235 -6.57 -0.98 9.21
N LEU A 236 -6.34 -0.21 10.28
CA LEU A 236 -5.20 -0.39 11.17
C LEU A 236 -5.15 -1.81 11.76
N VAL A 237 -6.28 -2.31 12.26
CA VAL A 237 -6.38 -3.67 12.80
C VAL A 237 -6.14 -4.70 11.72
N ALA A 238 -6.76 -4.54 10.54
CA ALA A 238 -6.59 -5.50 9.46
C ALA A 238 -5.12 -5.55 8.97
N LEU A 239 -4.48 -4.39 8.80
CA LEU A 239 -3.05 -4.30 8.47
C LEU A 239 -2.16 -4.90 9.57
N ALA A 240 -2.59 -4.86 10.84
CA ALA A 240 -1.82 -5.41 11.95
C ALA A 240 -1.91 -6.94 12.03
N CYS A 241 -3.02 -7.53 11.56
CA CYS A 241 -3.28 -8.97 11.62
C CYS A 241 -2.73 -9.75 10.42
N VAL A 242 -2.40 -9.09 9.32
CA VAL A 242 -1.90 -9.73 8.10
C VAL A 242 -0.37 -9.78 8.08
N PRO A 243 0.25 -10.92 7.69
CA PRO A 243 1.68 -10.96 7.44
C PRO A 243 2.07 -10.00 6.32
N GLN A 244 3.03 -9.14 6.58
CA GLN A 244 3.53 -8.17 5.60
C GLN A 244 5.04 -7.98 5.79
N SER A 245 5.67 -7.34 4.80
CA SER A 245 7.09 -6.99 4.90
C SER A 245 7.34 -6.05 6.07
N THR A 246 8.45 -6.24 6.78
CA THR A 246 8.85 -5.39 7.91
C THR A 246 9.67 -4.16 7.49
N VAL A 247 9.79 -3.93 6.19
CA VAL A 247 10.56 -2.82 5.61
C VAL A 247 9.72 -1.52 5.61
N PRO A 248 10.33 -0.33 5.78
CA PRO A 248 9.60 0.94 5.93
C PRO A 248 8.59 1.28 4.84
N TYR A 249 8.68 0.73 3.62
CA TYR A 249 7.71 1.03 2.56
C TYR A 249 6.29 0.53 2.88
N GLU A 250 6.10 -0.46 3.75
CA GLU A 250 4.77 -0.90 4.18
C GLU A 250 4.13 0.12 5.13
N ALA A 251 4.88 1.09 5.66
CA ALA A 251 4.32 2.10 6.55
C ALA A 251 3.60 3.25 5.83
N VAL A 252 3.55 3.28 4.49
CA VAL A 252 2.88 4.36 3.72
C VAL A 252 1.40 4.46 4.10
N TYR A 253 0.74 3.36 4.46
CA TYR A 253 -0.65 3.33 4.92
C TYR A 253 -0.88 4.22 6.14
N HIS A 254 0.08 4.22 7.07
CA HIS A 254 0.00 5.00 8.31
C HIS A 254 0.12 6.50 8.04
N MET A 255 0.79 6.89 6.96
CA MET A 255 1.00 8.29 6.61
C MET A 255 -0.27 8.98 6.09
N VAL A 256 -1.27 8.21 5.68
CA VAL A 256 -2.56 8.75 5.19
C VAL A 256 -3.67 8.77 6.25
N MET A 257 -3.47 8.09 7.38
CA MET A 257 -4.44 8.02 8.49
C MET A 257 -4.56 9.29 9.37
N PRO A 258 -3.55 10.18 9.49
CA PRO A 258 -3.70 11.41 10.26
C PRO A 258 -4.90 12.24 9.81
N ALA A 259 -5.63 12.79 10.78
CA ALA A 259 -6.83 13.61 10.54
C ALA A 259 -6.56 15.12 10.60
N SER A 260 -5.35 15.53 10.98
CA SER A 260 -4.96 16.94 11.09
C SER A 260 -3.55 17.18 10.57
N ARG A 261 -3.26 18.42 10.19
CA ARG A 261 -1.94 18.85 9.73
C ARG A 261 -0.85 18.55 10.77
N VAL A 262 -1.12 18.80 12.05
CA VAL A 262 -0.17 18.56 13.14
C VAL A 262 0.13 17.07 13.28
N ALA A 263 -0.90 16.22 13.25
CA ALA A 263 -0.70 14.77 13.31
C ALA A 263 0.06 14.24 12.08
N ALA A 264 -0.21 14.77 10.89
CA ALA A 264 0.52 14.40 9.67
C ALA A 264 1.98 14.82 9.72
N LEU A 265 2.26 16.04 10.18
CA LEU A 265 3.63 16.52 10.38
C LEU A 265 4.37 15.68 11.42
N ALA A 266 3.74 15.39 12.56
CA ALA A 266 4.32 14.55 13.61
C ALA A 266 4.67 13.15 13.07
N MET A 267 3.76 12.50 12.34
CA MET A 267 4.04 11.21 11.69
C MET A 267 5.17 11.31 10.67
N THR A 268 5.24 12.41 9.92
CA THR A 268 6.30 12.63 8.92
C THR A 268 7.66 12.74 9.58
N VAL A 269 7.77 13.56 10.63
CA VAL A 269 9.01 13.69 11.43
C VAL A 269 9.37 12.35 12.08
N LEU A 270 8.39 11.66 12.68
CA LEU A 270 8.61 10.36 13.30
C LEU A 270 9.10 9.30 12.29
N SER A 271 8.66 9.41 11.03
CA SER A 271 9.12 8.52 9.95
C SER A 271 10.63 8.63 9.68
N TYR A 272 11.24 9.79 9.91
CA TYR A 272 12.71 9.96 9.82
C TYR A 272 13.44 9.27 10.97
N ALA A 273 12.90 9.36 12.20
CA ALA A 273 13.44 8.60 13.33
C ALA A 273 13.35 7.08 13.07
N ALA A 274 12.23 6.63 12.51
CA ALA A 274 12.04 5.24 12.09
C ALA A 274 13.02 4.82 10.97
N GLY A 275 13.26 5.69 10.00
CA GLY A 275 14.23 5.48 8.93
C GLY A 275 15.65 5.35 9.47
N TYR A 276 16.04 6.23 10.40
CA TYR A 276 17.34 6.13 11.08
C TYR A 276 17.45 4.85 11.91
N ALA A 277 16.40 4.48 12.66
CA ALA A 277 16.37 3.22 13.40
C ALA A 277 16.54 2.02 12.47
N HIS A 278 15.82 1.99 11.33
CA HIS A 278 15.96 0.94 10.32
C HIS A 278 17.37 0.88 9.74
N TYR A 279 17.97 2.02 9.41
CA TYR A 279 19.37 2.10 8.98
C TYR A 279 20.32 1.50 10.01
N ARG A 280 20.16 1.84 11.30
CA ARG A 280 20.98 1.27 12.39
C ARG A 280 20.77 -0.22 12.54
N ILE A 281 19.54 -0.71 12.43
CA ILE A 281 19.21 -2.14 12.48
C ILE A 281 19.94 -2.90 11.35
N VAL A 282 19.92 -2.38 10.13
CA VAL A 282 20.62 -2.98 8.98
C VAL A 282 22.12 -3.11 9.23
N GLN A 283 22.75 -2.16 9.95
CA GLN A 283 24.18 -2.19 10.24
C GLN A 283 24.57 -3.20 11.34
N VAL A 284 23.65 -3.53 12.25
CA VAL A 284 23.96 -4.37 13.43
C VAL A 284 23.38 -5.79 13.34
N ALA A 285 22.40 -6.01 12.46
CA ALA A 285 21.79 -7.33 12.31
C ALA A 285 22.79 -8.32 11.70
N THR A 286 23.01 -9.44 12.39
CA THR A 286 23.94 -10.49 11.97
C THR A 286 23.27 -11.57 11.12
N SER A 287 21.94 -11.57 11.06
CA SER A 287 21.16 -12.48 10.22
C SER A 287 19.92 -11.81 9.64
N THR A 288 19.46 -12.35 8.52
CA THR A 288 18.23 -11.93 7.85
C THR A 288 17.01 -12.04 8.77
N GLN A 289 16.93 -13.09 9.59
CA GLN A 289 15.86 -13.25 10.57
C GLN A 289 15.92 -12.16 11.65
N GLN A 290 17.10 -11.87 12.20
CA GLN A 290 17.25 -10.82 13.20
C GLN A 290 16.88 -9.44 12.64
N LEU A 291 17.32 -9.14 11.41
CA LEU A 291 16.95 -7.91 10.69
C LEU A 291 15.42 -7.77 10.61
N GLN A 292 14.72 -8.83 10.23
CA GLN A 292 13.27 -8.81 10.05
C GLN A 292 12.52 -8.59 11.36
N TYR A 293 12.91 -9.29 12.42
CA TYR A 293 12.31 -9.11 13.74
C TYR A 293 12.49 -7.69 14.27
N LEU A 294 13.72 -7.17 14.23
CA LEU A 294 14.02 -5.80 14.70
C LEU A 294 13.35 -4.73 13.83
N ALA A 295 13.31 -4.92 12.51
CA ALA A 295 12.62 -4.01 11.61
C ALA A 295 11.11 -4.01 11.85
N GLY A 296 10.51 -5.17 12.14
CA GLY A 296 9.09 -5.28 12.49
C GLY A 296 8.77 -4.65 13.84
N ASP A 297 9.66 -4.79 14.82
CA ASP A 297 9.55 -4.10 16.11
C ASP A 297 9.58 -2.57 15.90
N ALA A 298 10.50 -2.07 15.08
CA ALA A 298 10.55 -0.66 14.71
C ALA A 298 9.29 -0.21 13.96
N LEU A 299 8.77 -1.02 13.05
CA LEU A 299 7.53 -0.73 12.33
C LEU A 299 6.36 -0.53 13.31
N VAL A 300 6.26 -1.40 14.32
CA VAL A 300 5.21 -1.29 15.35
C VAL A 300 5.39 -0.03 16.20
N LEU A 301 6.59 0.20 16.72
CA LEU A 301 6.91 1.33 17.61
C LEU A 301 6.72 2.69 16.93
N PHE A 302 7.16 2.84 15.68
CA PHE A 302 7.20 4.12 15.01
C PHE A 302 5.99 4.41 14.12
N TYR A 303 5.22 3.39 13.74
CA TYR A 303 4.07 3.60 12.85
C TYR A 303 2.76 3.09 13.45
N TYR A 304 2.69 1.84 13.91
CA TYR A 304 1.43 1.27 14.40
C TYR A 304 0.97 1.91 15.72
N LEU A 305 1.81 1.98 16.75
CA LEU A 305 1.42 2.55 18.04
C LEU A 305 1.12 4.06 17.96
N PRO A 306 1.90 4.89 17.24
CA PRO A 306 1.55 6.29 17.04
C PRO A 306 0.22 6.44 16.30
N THR A 307 -0.02 5.62 15.28
CA THR A 307 -1.31 5.62 14.55
C THR A 307 -2.47 5.19 15.46
N LEU A 308 -2.26 4.19 16.32
CA LEU A 308 -3.23 3.77 17.33
C LEU A 308 -3.61 4.94 18.24
N VAL A 309 -2.62 5.69 18.76
CA VAL A 309 -2.87 6.88 19.58
C VAL A 309 -3.71 7.91 18.82
N LEU A 310 -3.40 8.17 17.54
CA LEU A 310 -4.18 9.09 16.69
C LEU A 310 -5.62 8.61 16.47
N VAL A 311 -5.85 7.30 16.39
CA VAL A 311 -7.19 6.71 16.26
C VAL A 311 -7.96 6.81 17.58
N LEU A 312 -7.36 6.41 18.70
CA LEU A 312 -8.01 6.36 20.01
C LEU A 312 -8.42 7.74 20.55
N ARG A 313 -7.64 8.79 20.22
CA ARG A 313 -7.92 10.20 20.58
C ARG A 313 -9.18 10.78 19.91
N ARG A 314 -9.76 10.09 18.94
CA ARG A 314 -10.95 10.55 18.22
C ARG A 314 -12.19 9.77 18.68
N PRO A 315 -13.40 10.36 18.65
CA PRO A 315 -14.64 9.66 19.08
C PRO A 315 -14.92 8.41 18.22
N ASN A 316 -15.66 7.42 18.72
CA ASN A 316 -16.00 6.20 17.95
C ASN A 316 -17.13 6.48 16.93
N GLU A 317 -16.82 7.32 15.96
CA GLU A 317 -17.75 7.78 14.92
C GLU A 317 -17.06 7.69 13.57
N GLY A 318 -17.80 7.26 12.56
CA GLY A 318 -17.31 7.21 11.20
C GLY A 318 -18.43 6.86 10.24
N SER A 319 -18.83 7.83 9.41
CA SER A 319 -19.40 7.46 8.11
C SER A 319 -18.24 7.05 7.21
N VAL A 320 -18.43 5.99 6.41
CA VAL A 320 -17.56 5.68 5.26
C VAL A 320 -17.24 6.97 4.51
N PRO A 321 -16.00 7.19 4.00
CA PRO A 321 -15.66 8.41 3.28
C PRO A 321 -16.75 8.72 2.25
N ARG A 322 -17.52 9.78 2.49
CA ARG A 322 -18.67 10.12 1.65
C ARG A 322 -18.09 10.56 0.30
N TRP A 323 -18.11 9.68 -0.71
CA TRP A 323 -18.07 10.12 -2.10
C TRP A 323 -19.30 11.01 -2.33
N PRO A 324 -19.27 12.02 -3.21
CA PRO A 324 -20.33 13.00 -3.27
C PRO A 324 -21.67 12.32 -3.56
N SER A 325 -22.51 12.23 -2.53
CA SER A 325 -23.94 12.14 -2.70
C SER A 325 -24.42 13.49 -3.24
N ARG A 326 -24.06 13.81 -4.50
CA ARG A 326 -24.73 14.86 -5.28
C ARG A 326 -26.25 14.60 -5.36
N LEU A 327 -26.66 13.36 -5.11
CA LEU A 327 -28.06 12.93 -5.04
C LEU A 327 -28.79 13.23 -3.71
N ARG A 328 -28.11 13.62 -2.62
CA ARG A 328 -28.81 14.03 -1.37
C ARG A 328 -29.13 15.52 -1.33
N ARG A 329 -28.27 16.37 -1.91
CA ARG A 329 -28.57 17.81 -2.01
C ARG A 329 -29.76 18.14 -2.91
N ALA A 330 -30.15 17.24 -3.82
CA ALA A 330 -31.38 17.40 -4.62
C ALA A 330 -32.64 16.95 -3.84
N ARG A 331 -32.48 16.13 -2.80
CA ARG A 331 -33.62 15.60 -2.01
C ARG A 331 -33.93 16.47 -0.79
N ASP A 332 -32.93 17.19 -0.29
CA ASP A 332 -33.06 18.17 0.80
C ASP A 332 -33.32 19.61 0.27
N ALA A 333 -33.42 19.80 -1.05
CA ALA A 333 -33.73 21.07 -1.70
C ALA A 333 -35.16 21.14 -2.28
N ALA A 334 -35.99 20.12 -2.02
CA ALA A 334 -37.42 20.25 -2.27
C ALA A 334 -38.02 21.09 -1.13
N PRO A 335 -38.64 22.25 -1.41
CA PRO A 335 -39.42 22.94 -0.40
C PRO A 335 -40.55 22.01 0.05
N ILE A 336 -40.74 21.91 1.36
CA ILE A 336 -41.97 21.35 1.93
C ILE A 336 -43.09 22.29 1.45
N ALA A 337 -43.87 21.81 0.49
CA ALA A 337 -45.18 22.37 0.17
C ALA A 337 -46.21 21.79 1.17
#